data_AF-A0AA40NEQ8-F1
#
_entry.id   AF-A0AA40NEQ8-F1
#
_cell.length_a   1.000
_cell.length_b   1.000
_cell.length_c   1.000
_cell.angle_alpha   90.00
_cell.angle_beta   90.00
_cell.angle_gamma   90.00
#
_symmetry.space_group_name_H-M   'P 1'
#
loop_
_entity.id
_entity.type
_entity.pdbx_description
1 polymer ?
#
loop_
_entity_poly.entity_id
_entity_poly.type
_entity_poly.pdbx_seq_one_letter_code
_entity_poly.pdbx_strand_id
1 'polypeptide(L)' 'MTKEQEIYALIRKKRQMAPEGEKTAELHLQLLKYAKALSHVDRKAICEELGIGESYKAEIGKMRNIVKRLQSAGLDLERI' A
#
# COMPACT_ATOMS: atom_id res chain seq x y z
N MET A 1 15.75 0.10 12.28
CA MET A 1 14.44 0.45 11.69
C MET A 1 13.54 -0.76 11.83
N THR A 2 12.23 -0.56 12.03
CA THR A 2 11.27 -1.67 11.99
C THR A 2 10.98 -2.05 10.54
N LYS A 3 10.44 -3.26 10.32
CA LYS A 3 10.06 -3.72 8.99
C LYS A 3 8.99 -2.81 8.34
N GLU A 4 8.08 -2.26 9.14
CA GLU A 4 7.08 -1.30 8.67
C GLU A 4 7.73 0.00 8.18
N GLN A 5 8.73 0.52 8.89
CA GLN A 5 9.43 1.75 8.48
C GLN A 5 10.14 1.57 7.13
N GLU A 6 10.74 0.40 6.89
CA GLU A 6 11.35 0.06 5.60
C GLU A 6 10.29 -0.01 4.49
N ILE A 7 9.14 -0.63 4.77
CA ILE A 7 8.01 -0.66 3.84
C ILE A 7 7.57 0.77 3.50
N TYR A 8 7.30 1.62 4.49
CA TYR A 8 6.85 2.99 4.22
C TYR A 8 7.89 3.79 3.42
N ALA A 9 9.18 3.62 3.68
CA ALA A 9 10.24 4.24 2.89
C ALA A 9 10.19 3.79 1.42
N LEU A 10 9.98 2.49 1.17
CA LEU A 10 9.85 1.94 -0.18
C LEU A 10 8.59 2.47 -0.89
N ILE A 11 7.44 2.50 -0.21
CA ILE A 11 6.18 3.03 -0.76
C ILE A 11 6.36 4.50 -1.15
N ARG A 12 6.91 5.33 -0.25
CA ARG A 12 7.16 6.76 -0.52
C ARG A 12 8.09 6.93 -1.72
N LYS A 13 9.20 6.17 -1.77
CA LYS A 13 10.15 6.20 -2.89
C LYS A 13 9.50 5.84 -4.22
N LYS A 14 8.75 4.73 -4.26
CA LYS A 14 8.07 4.26 -5.48
C LYS A 14 7.05 5.28 -5.98
N ARG A 15 6.21 5.81 -5.08
CA ARG A 15 5.23 6.85 -5.40
C ARG A 15 5.87 8.14 -5.92
N GLN A 16 7.05 8.53 -5.41
CA GLN A 16 7.79 9.69 -5.92
C GLN A 16 8.39 9.46 -7.30
N MET A 17 8.81 8.22 -7.59
CA MET A 17 9.36 7.81 -8.89
C MET A 17 8.30 7.49 -9.94
N ALA A 18 7.02 7.40 -9.56
CA ALA A 18 5.94 7.14 -10.49
C ALA A 18 5.80 8.27 -11.53
N PRO A 19 5.43 7.95 -12.79
CA PRO A 19 5.11 8.94 -13.80
C PRO A 19 4.04 9.94 -13.33
N GLU A 20 4.02 11.10 -13.99
CA GLU A 20 2.98 12.10 -13.73
C GLU A 20 1.59 11.53 -14.02
N GLY A 21 0.63 11.80 -13.12
CA GLY A 21 -0.71 11.21 -13.18
C GLY A 21 -0.83 9.79 -12.60
N GLU A 22 0.27 9.08 -12.33
CA GLU A 22 0.23 7.67 -11.89
C GLU A 22 0.47 7.46 -10.38
N LYS A 23 0.76 8.53 -9.62
CA LYS A 23 1.13 8.44 -8.19
C LYS A 23 0.11 7.70 -7.33
N THR A 24 -1.19 7.81 -7.62
CA THR A 24 -2.25 7.11 -6.88
C THR A 24 -2.33 5.64 -7.28
N ALA A 25 -2.17 5.33 -8.56
CA ALA A 25 -2.10 3.94 -9.03
C ALA A 25 -0.89 3.22 -8.44
N GLU A 26 0.28 3.87 -8.40
CA GLU A 26 1.48 3.33 -7.76
C GLU A 26 1.25 3.13 -6.25
N LEU A 27 0.60 4.08 -5.57
CA LEU A 27 0.24 3.91 -4.16
C LEU A 27 -0.63 2.66 -3.95
N HIS A 28 -1.66 2.46 -4.79
CA HIS A 28 -2.49 1.25 -4.74
C HIS A 28 -1.69 -0.02 -4.94
N LEU A 29 -0.81 -0.04 -5.94
CA LEU A 29 0.06 -1.18 -6.24
C LEU A 29 0.92 -1.56 -5.03
N GLN A 30 1.56 -0.57 -4.41
CA GLN A 30 2.39 -0.77 -3.23
C GLN A 30 1.56 -1.20 -2.01
N LEU A 31 0.34 -0.67 -1.84
CA LEU A 31 -0.57 -1.09 -0.78
C LEU A 31 -1.06 -2.54 -0.96
N LEU A 32 -1.22 -3.00 -2.20
CA LEU A 32 -1.52 -4.42 -2.50
C LEU A 32 -0.32 -5.30 -2.16
N LYS A 33 0.87 -4.93 -2.64
CA LYS A 33 2.13 -5.64 -2.40
C LYS A 33 2.40 -5.86 -0.92
N TYR A 34 2.26 -4.81 -0.11
CA TYR A 34 2.52 -4.86 1.33
C TYR A 34 1.28 -5.09 2.20
N ALA A 35 0.13 -5.45 1.60
CA ALA A 35 -1.13 -5.57 2.34
C ALA A 35 -1.06 -6.55 3.52
N LYS A 36 -0.39 -7.70 3.32
CA LYS A 36 -0.19 -8.71 4.36
C LYS A 36 0.76 -8.22 5.44
N ALA A 37 1.84 -7.55 5.06
CA ALA A 37 2.84 -7.05 6.00
C ALA A 37 2.31 -5.89 6.86
N LEU A 38 1.35 -5.13 6.35
CA LEU A 38 0.73 -4.01 7.06
C LEU A 38 -0.65 -4.34 7.64
N SER A 39 -1.10 -5.60 7.64
CA SER A 39 -2.50 -5.92 8.00
C SER A 39 -2.88 -5.58 9.44
N HIS A 40 -1.91 -5.58 10.36
CA HIS A 40 -2.07 -5.25 11.77
C HIS A 40 -2.06 -3.76 12.07
N VAL A 41 -1.59 -2.93 11.13
CA VAL A 41 -1.47 -1.49 11.34
C VAL A 41 -2.81 -0.80 11.14
N ASP A 42 -3.13 0.20 11.96
CA ASP A 42 -4.31 1.03 11.73
C ASP A 42 -4.20 1.84 10.42
N ARG A 43 -5.33 2.03 9.73
CA ARG A 43 -5.34 2.73 8.43
C ARG A 43 -4.98 4.21 8.57
N LYS A 44 -5.34 4.85 9.69
CA LYS A 44 -4.94 6.23 10.00
C LYS A 44 -3.43 6.32 10.15
N ALA A 45 -2.83 5.39 10.90
CA ALA A 45 -1.38 5.35 11.09
C ALA A 45 -0.63 5.17 9.76
N ILE A 46 -1.15 4.36 8.83
CA ILE A 46 -0.58 4.26 7.48
C ILE A 46 -0.67 5.59 6.72
N CYS A 47 -1.78 6.31 6.81
CA CYS A 47 -1.91 7.63 6.18
C CYS A 47 -0.89 8.62 6.75
N GLU A 48 -0.75 8.67 8.07
CA GLU A 48 0.20 9.54 8.79
C GLU A 48 1.64 9.23 8.39
N GLU A 49 2.03 7.96 8.42
CA GLU A 49 3.35 7.52 7.99
C GLU A 49 3.59 7.89 6.52
N LEU A 50 2.68 7.57 5.60
CA LEU A 50 2.89 7.87 4.19
C LEU A 50 2.78 9.37 3.85
N GLY A 51 2.42 10.23 4.81
CA GLY A 51 2.24 11.67 4.59
C GLY A 51 1.11 11.95 3.58
N ILE A 52 0.05 11.14 3.62
CA ILE A 52 -1.12 11.26 2.75
C ILE A 52 -2.36 11.63 3.56
N GLY A 53 -3.32 12.29 2.91
CA GLY A 53 -4.56 12.72 3.55
C GLY A 53 -5.36 11.54 4.11
N GLU A 54 -6.13 11.81 5.17
CA GLU A 54 -7.01 10.80 5.78
C GLU A 54 -8.08 10.26 4.82
N SER A 55 -8.38 10.98 3.74
CA SER A 55 -9.27 10.53 2.67
C SER A 55 -8.84 9.17 2.07
N TYR A 56 -7.56 8.82 2.16
CA TYR A 56 -7.02 7.54 1.69
C TYR A 56 -7.32 6.34 2.63
N LYS A 57 -7.91 6.55 3.82
CA LYS A 57 -8.32 5.44 4.71
C LYS A 57 -9.24 4.44 4.02
N ALA A 58 -10.15 4.94 3.17
CA ALA A 58 -11.05 4.09 2.40
C ALA A 58 -10.30 3.28 1.33
N GLU A 59 -9.33 3.91 0.66
CA GLU A 59 -8.51 3.26 -0.37
C GLU A 59 -7.64 2.15 0.19
N ILE A 60 -6.98 2.38 1.33
CA ILE A 60 -6.21 1.34 2.03
C ILE A 60 -7.13 0.16 2.41
N GLY A 61 -8.35 0.45 2.88
CA GLY A 61 -9.34 -0.58 3.18
C GLY A 61 -9.73 -1.40 1.95
N LYS A 62 -9.96 -0.76 0.80
CA LYS A 62 -10.26 -1.43 -0.46
C LYS A 62 -9.11 -2.35 -0.88
N MET A 63 -7.87 -1.89 -0.81
CA MET A 63 -6.69 -2.69 -1.18
C MET A 63 -6.54 -3.91 -0.26
N ARG A 64 -6.73 -3.77 1.06
CA ARG A 64 -6.73 -4.91 1.98
C ARG A 64 -7.83 -5.93 1.69
N ASN A 65 -9.05 -5.46 1.40
CA ASN A 65 -10.19 -6.33 1.17
C ASN A 65 -10.07 -7.13 -0.13
N ILE A 66 -9.49 -6.54 -1.19
CA ILE A 66 -9.37 -7.21 -2.49
C ILE A 66 -8.22 -8.23 -2.52
N VAL A 67 -7.19 -8.07 -1.69
CA VAL A 67 -6.01 -8.95 -1.64
C VAL A 67 -6.36 -10.43 -1.54
N LYS A 68 -7.28 -10.80 -0.64
CA LYS A 68 -7.71 -12.21 -0.49
C LYS A 68 -8.30 -12.75 -1.79
N ARG A 69 -9.13 -11.95 -2.48
CA ARG A 69 -9.76 -12.33 -3.76
C ARG A 69 -8.72 -12.47 -4.87
N LEU A 70 -7.74 -11.57 -4.92
CA LEU A 70 -6.66 -11.62 -5.91
C LEU A 70 -5.78 -12.87 -5.71
N GLN A 71 -5.42 -13.19 -4.47
CA GLN A 71 -4.67 -14.40 -4.15
C GLN A 71 -5.45 -15.67 -4.51
N SER A 72 -6.76 -15.72 -4.19
CA SER A 72 -7.63 -16.82 -4.63
C SER A 72 -7.73 -16.95 -6.15
N ALA A 73 -7.55 -15.86 -6.89
CA ALA A 73 -7.50 -15.86 -8.35
C ALA A 73 -6.11 -16.22 -8.92
N GLY A 74 -5.14 -16.54 -8.06
CA GLY A 74 -3.78 -16.92 -8.47
C GLY A 74 -2.79 -15.76 -8.62
N LEU A 75 -3.15 -14.55 -8.20
CA LEU A 75 -2.20 -13.43 -8.19
C LEU A 75 -1.16 -13.63 -7.09
N ASP A 76 0.11 -13.62 -7.49
CA ASP A 76 1.25 -13.64 -6.57
C ASP A 76 1.69 -12.20 -6.24
N LEU A 77 1.38 -11.75 -5.02
CA LEU A 77 1.68 -10.38 -4.56
C LEU A 77 3.18 -10.08 -4.50
N GLU A 78 4.03 -11.09 -4.33
CA GLU A 78 5.49 -10.91 -4.29
C GLU A 78 6.06 -10.62 -5.69
N ARG A 79 5.29 -10.93 -6.75
CA ARG A 79 5.66 -10.71 -8.16
C ARG A 79 5.09 -9.42 -8.75
N ILE A 80 4.47 -8.59 -7.92
CA ILE A 80 3.97 -7.25 -8.26
C ILE A 80 5.07 -6.21 -8.05
#